data_AF-A0A7S1TKF7-F1
#
_entry.id   AF-A0A7S1TKF7-F1
#
_cell.length_a   1.000
_cell.length_b   1.000
_cell.length_c   1.000
_cell.angle_alpha   90.00
_cell.angle_beta   90.00
_cell.angle_gamma   90.00
#
_symmetry.space_group_name_H-M   'P 1'
#
loop_
_entity.id
_entity.type
_entity.pdbx_description
1 polymer ?
#
loop_
_entity_poly.entity_id
_entity_poly.type
_entity_poly.pdbx_seq_one_letter_code
_entity_poly.pdbx_strand_id
1 'polypeptide(L)'
;MEKQRLASYCACAECQRKKLRLETSAKTQRARPARALNAVVLILSVTLAWLVFRILAAQQREQEARFDPFELLGVSSSASKAEIRAAFRKQSLLHHPDKNPDNPERAERRFVRVAQAYKTLTDETAMENYRKYGNPDGYRGTQYGVALPKLVRSHGRVLLLLYLAVIGVAFPVAVGAWWRAQRHKMSSSVLAATYRMYIFTLARTALVRNLMVAYTASFEFANSFHPGRMPALIFTAQALKRTDRFDIKKARYLFPSEDWMTQGLIVLHAYTSRIPEELPLELQPVRAALLEKADMLGTALIDS
;
A
#
# COMPACT_ATOMS: atom_id res chain seq x y z
N MET A 1 2.29 12.99 40.12
CA MET A 1 1.36 14.12 39.83
C MET A 1 0.25 13.76 38.84
N GLU A 2 0.43 12.82 37.90
CA GLU A 2 -0.59 12.50 36.88
C GLU A 2 -1.70 11.54 37.36
N LYS A 3 -1.42 10.65 38.32
CA LYS A 3 -2.38 9.67 38.84
C LYS A 3 -3.53 10.28 39.69
N GLN A 4 -3.34 11.47 40.27
CA GLN A 4 -4.39 12.14 41.06
C GLN A 4 -5.35 12.98 40.21
N ARG A 5 -5.01 13.31 38.96
CA ARG A 5 -5.90 14.03 38.03
C ARG A 5 -6.94 13.14 37.35
N LEU A 6 -6.87 11.82 37.54
CA LEU A 6 -7.84 10.86 36.97
C LEU A 6 -9.13 10.73 37.80
N ALA A 7 -9.17 11.27 39.02
CA ALA A 7 -10.34 11.23 39.89
C ALA A 7 -11.38 12.33 39.58
N SER A 8 -11.08 13.26 38.66
CA SER A 8 -11.93 14.41 38.32
C SER A 8 -12.69 14.27 37.00
N TYR A 9 -13.11 13.06 36.63
CA TYR A 9 -14.00 12.85 35.49
C TYR A 9 -15.40 12.51 35.98
N CYS A 10 -16.39 13.28 35.51
CA CYS A 10 -17.81 13.10 35.81
C CYS A 10 -18.24 11.65 35.54
N ALA A 11 -18.89 11.02 36.53
CA ALA A 11 -19.38 9.63 36.47
C ALA A 11 -20.78 9.50 35.86
N CYS A 12 -21.33 10.55 35.24
CA CYS A 12 -22.65 10.47 34.59
C CYS A 12 -22.63 9.50 33.39
N ALA A 13 -23.78 8.90 33.09
CA ALA A 13 -23.93 7.92 32.02
C ALA A 13 -23.56 8.47 30.63
N GLU A 14 -23.65 9.79 30.40
CA GLU A 14 -23.23 10.42 29.16
C GLU A 14 -21.71 10.59 29.06
N CYS A 15 -21.04 10.98 30.15
CA CYS A 15 -19.58 11.08 30.20
C CYS A 15 -18.92 9.71 30.06
N GLN A 16 -19.47 8.67 30.68
CA GLN A 16 -18.97 7.30 30.50
C GLN A 16 -19.15 6.81 29.05
N ARG A 17 -20.28 7.09 28.41
CA ARG A 17 -20.49 6.77 26.99
C ARG A 17 -19.54 7.54 26.06
N LYS A 18 -19.24 8.81 26.36
CA LYS A 18 -18.25 9.61 25.61
C LYS A 18 -16.84 9.03 25.77
N LYS A 19 -16.47 8.60 26.97
CA LYS A 19 -15.18 7.95 27.25
C LYS A 19 -15.03 6.64 26.48
N LEU A 20 -16.03 5.75 26.53
CA LEU A 20 -16.04 4.51 25.74
C LEU A 20 -15.94 4.77 24.23
N ARG A 21 -16.63 5.81 23.72
CA ARG A 21 -16.51 6.25 22.32
C ARG A 21 -15.11 6.75 21.98
N LEU A 22 -14.48 7.53 22.86
CA LEU A 22 -13.13 8.03 22.64
C LEU A 22 -12.09 6.90 22.73
N GLU A 23 -12.25 5.94 23.65
CA GLU A 23 -11.36 4.79 23.79
C GLU A 23 -11.47 3.82 22.62
N THR A 24 -12.68 3.54 22.14
CA THR A 24 -12.90 2.74 20.93
C THR A 24 -12.35 3.44 19.69
N SER A 25 -12.64 4.74 19.52
CA SER A 25 -12.15 5.52 18.38
C SER A 25 -10.62 5.71 18.39
N ALA A 26 -10.00 5.85 19.57
CA ALA A 26 -8.54 5.92 19.73
C ALA A 26 -7.85 4.58 19.41
N LYS A 27 -8.45 3.44 19.76
CA LYS A 27 -7.96 2.11 19.35
C LYS A 27 -8.05 1.94 17.83
N THR A 28 -9.15 2.36 17.21
CA THR A 28 -9.34 2.30 15.75
C THR A 28 -8.41 3.27 15.00
N GLN A 29 -8.14 4.46 15.55
CA GLN A 29 -7.17 5.41 14.98
C GLN A 29 -5.72 4.94 15.10
N ARG A 30 -5.34 4.26 16.20
CA ARG A 30 -4.00 3.65 16.34
C ARG A 30 -3.74 2.53 15.33
N ALA A 31 -4.79 1.90 14.80
CA ALA A 31 -4.74 0.90 13.74
C ALA A 31 -4.70 1.51 12.32
N ARG A 32 -4.67 2.84 12.17
CA ARG A 32 -4.59 3.50 10.85
C ARG A 32 -3.31 3.07 10.09
N PRO A 33 -3.39 2.96 8.74
CA PRO A 33 -2.29 2.55 7.88
C PRO A 33 -1.10 3.53 7.83
N ALA A 34 -1.18 4.69 8.49
CA ALA A 34 -0.12 5.69 8.52
C ALA A 34 1.18 5.17 9.17
N ARG A 35 1.10 4.27 10.17
CA ARG A 35 2.30 3.63 10.75
C ARG A 35 2.97 2.67 9.77
N ALA A 36 2.17 1.92 9.01
CA ALA A 36 2.67 1.03 7.97
C ALA A 36 3.28 1.82 6.81
N LEU A 37 2.64 2.92 6.38
CA LEU A 37 3.16 3.81 5.35
C LEU A 37 4.51 4.43 5.77
N ASN A 38 4.60 4.95 7.00
CA ASN A 38 5.84 5.55 7.51
C ASN A 38 6.96 4.52 7.64
N ALA A 39 6.64 3.28 8.04
CA ALA A 39 7.60 2.18 8.07
C ALA A 39 8.10 1.83 6.66
N VAL A 40 7.21 1.78 5.66
CA VAL A 40 7.58 1.53 4.25
C VAL A 40 8.49 2.64 3.72
N VAL A 41 8.18 3.90 3.98
CA VAL A 41 9.02 5.05 3.56
C VAL A 41 10.41 4.98 4.20
N LEU A 42 10.50 4.62 5.47
CA LEU A 42 11.79 4.48 6.17
C LEU A 42 12.61 3.30 5.63
N ILE A 43 11.99 2.17 5.30
CA ILE A 43 12.67 1.04 4.67
C ILE A 43 13.20 1.44 3.29
N LEU A 44 12.37 2.10 2.48
CA LEU A 44 12.77 2.57 1.15
C LEU A 44 13.93 3.57 1.21
N SER A 45 13.89 4.53 2.15
CA SER A 45 14.98 5.51 2.29
C SER A 45 16.29 4.86 2.74
N VAL A 46 16.24 3.90 3.66
CA VAL A 46 17.43 3.13 4.10
C VAL A 46 17.99 2.28 2.97
N THR A 47 17.14 1.59 2.20
CA THR A 47 17.61 0.79 1.05
C THR A 47 18.23 1.67 -0.04
N LEU A 48 17.66 2.85 -0.30
CA LEU A 48 18.21 3.81 -1.24
C LEU A 48 19.58 4.34 -0.77
N ALA A 49 19.69 4.73 0.50
CA ALA A 49 20.96 5.18 1.08
C ALA A 49 22.05 4.08 0.99
N TRP A 50 21.69 2.83 1.25
CA TRP A 50 22.59 1.69 1.11
C TRP A 50 23.05 1.47 -0.35
N LEU A 51 22.13 1.57 -1.32
CA LEU A 51 22.47 1.48 -2.74
C LEU A 51 23.38 2.62 -3.20
N VAL A 52 23.09 3.85 -2.77
CA VAL A 52 23.95 5.01 -3.06
C VAL A 52 25.35 4.80 -2.49
N PHE A 53 25.47 4.34 -1.24
CA PHE A 53 26.76 4.01 -0.64
C PHE A 53 27.53 2.95 -1.47
N ARG A 54 26.85 1.92 -1.96
CA ARG A 54 27.45 0.89 -2.82
C ARG A 54 27.94 1.45 -4.16
N ILE A 55 27.21 2.38 -4.77
CA ILE A 55 27.60 3.04 -6.02
C ILE A 55 28.81 3.96 -5.80
N LEU A 56 28.79 4.77 -4.75
CA LEU A 56 29.92 5.65 -4.39
C LEU A 56 31.19 4.83 -4.10
N ALA A 57 31.05 3.70 -3.38
CA ALA A 57 32.16 2.77 -3.15
C ALA A 57 32.63 2.06 -4.43
N ALA A 58 31.76 1.90 -5.44
CA ALA A 58 32.13 1.34 -6.73
C ALA A 58 32.88 2.36 -7.61
N GLN A 59 32.52 3.65 -7.56
CA GLN A 59 33.18 4.70 -8.35
C GLN A 59 34.69 4.83 -8.04
N GLN A 60 35.11 4.64 -6.79
CA GLN A 60 36.54 4.67 -6.45
C GLN A 60 37.35 3.57 -7.15
N ARG A 61 36.72 2.41 -7.45
CA ARG A 61 37.39 1.31 -8.18
C ARG A 61 37.55 1.62 -9.67
N GLU A 62 36.71 2.49 -10.21
CA GLU A 62 36.70 2.84 -11.63
C GLU A 62 37.78 3.87 -11.98
N GLN A 63 38.12 4.79 -11.07
CA GLN A 63 39.29 5.67 -11.25
C GLN A 63 40.59 4.87 -11.37
N GLU A 64 40.78 3.82 -10.56
CA GLU A 64 41.92 2.91 -10.75
C GLU A 64 41.84 2.18 -12.11
N ALA A 65 40.67 2.03 -12.73
CA ALA A 65 40.48 1.30 -13.98
C ALA A 65 40.67 2.14 -15.25
N ARG A 66 40.70 3.47 -15.14
CA ARG A 66 41.01 4.35 -16.27
C ARG A 66 42.46 4.14 -16.69
N PHE A 67 42.69 3.84 -17.97
CA PHE A 67 44.01 3.51 -18.50
C PHE A 67 44.66 4.77 -19.08
N ASP A 68 45.56 5.39 -18.33
CA ASP A 68 46.48 6.42 -18.82
C ASP A 68 47.93 5.91 -18.73
N PRO A 69 48.61 5.62 -19.86
CA PRO A 69 49.98 5.10 -19.88
C PRO A 69 51.00 6.02 -19.20
N PHE A 70 50.81 7.34 -19.26
CA PHE A 70 51.75 8.32 -18.70
C PHE A 70 51.63 8.38 -17.18
N GLU A 71 50.39 8.42 -16.68
CA GLU A 71 50.08 8.41 -15.25
C GLU A 71 50.48 7.07 -14.59
N LEU A 72 50.23 5.94 -15.27
CA LEU A 72 50.61 4.60 -14.79
C LEU A 72 52.13 4.43 -14.63
N LEU A 73 52.93 5.02 -15.52
CA LEU A 73 54.39 4.99 -15.44
C LEU A 73 54.95 6.14 -14.58
N GLY A 74 54.16 7.17 -14.30
CA GLY A 74 54.56 8.36 -13.54
C GLY A 74 55.51 9.26 -14.33
N VAL A 75 55.32 9.37 -15.64
CA VAL A 75 56.18 10.14 -16.55
C VAL A 75 55.39 11.25 -17.26
N SER A 76 56.07 12.31 -17.66
CA SER A 76 55.46 13.40 -18.44
C SER A 76 55.00 12.90 -19.82
N SER A 77 53.99 13.55 -20.39
CA SER A 77 53.56 13.34 -21.78
C SER A 77 54.66 13.64 -22.81
N SER A 78 55.70 14.39 -22.41
CA SER A 78 56.89 14.72 -23.20
C SER A 78 58.12 13.85 -22.89
N ALA A 79 57.98 12.80 -22.08
CA ALA A 79 59.12 11.99 -21.62
C ALA A 79 59.85 11.26 -22.76
N SER A 80 61.17 11.14 -22.62
CA SER A 80 62.01 10.44 -23.60
C SER A 80 61.88 8.91 -23.49
N LYS A 81 62.21 8.17 -24.57
CA LYS A 81 62.21 6.69 -24.55
C LYS A 81 63.12 6.11 -23.44
N ALA A 82 64.20 6.82 -23.08
CA ALA A 82 65.11 6.43 -22.01
C ALA A 82 64.46 6.57 -20.62
N GLU A 83 63.73 7.67 -20.39
CA GLU A 83 62.96 7.92 -19.15
C GLU A 83 61.83 6.91 -18.97
N ILE A 84 61.10 6.60 -20.05
CA ILE A 84 60.03 5.58 -20.04
C ILE A 84 60.57 4.21 -19.63
N ARG A 85 61.73 3.80 -20.15
CA ARG A 85 62.40 2.54 -19.77
C ARG A 85 62.86 2.54 -18.31
N ALA A 86 63.36 3.66 -17.81
CA ALA A 86 63.78 3.78 -16.41
C ALA A 86 62.58 3.71 -15.46
N ALA A 87 61.50 4.42 -15.78
CA ALA A 87 60.25 4.42 -15.03
C ALA A 87 59.60 3.02 -15.01
N PHE A 88 59.58 2.32 -16.15
CA PHE A 88 59.07 0.95 -16.22
C PHE A 88 59.81 0.00 -15.28
N ARG A 89 61.15 0.05 -15.24
CA ARG A 89 61.95 -0.78 -14.31
C ARG A 89 61.60 -0.51 -12.86
N LYS A 90 61.46 0.77 -12.49
CA LYS A 90 61.10 1.18 -11.13
C LYS A 90 59.71 0.70 -10.72
N GLN A 91 58.71 0.89 -11.57
CA GLN A 91 57.32 0.48 -11.31
C GLN A 91 57.14 -1.04 -11.31
N SER A 92 57.85 -1.75 -12.19
CA SER A 92 57.81 -3.22 -12.26
C SER A 92 58.37 -3.88 -11.00
N LEU A 93 59.44 -3.31 -10.42
CA LEU A 93 60.00 -3.80 -9.15
C LEU A 93 59.08 -3.51 -7.97
N LEU A 94 58.39 -2.37 -7.98
CA LEU A 94 57.45 -1.98 -6.92
C LEU A 94 56.20 -2.86 -6.90
N HIS A 95 55.68 -3.22 -8.07
CA HIS A 95 54.46 -4.01 -8.22
C HIS A 95 54.70 -5.48 -8.55
N HIS A 96 55.91 -6.00 -8.34
CA HIS A 96 56.22 -7.40 -8.58
C HIS A 96 55.45 -8.31 -7.58
N PRO A 97 54.83 -9.42 -8.04
CA PRO A 97 54.03 -10.29 -7.16
C PRO A 97 54.87 -10.94 -6.04
N ASP A 98 56.14 -11.25 -6.32
CA ASP A 98 57.08 -11.83 -5.35
C ASP A 98 57.41 -10.89 -4.17
N LYS A 99 57.42 -9.56 -4.40
CA LYS A 99 57.75 -8.57 -3.36
C LYS A 99 56.53 -8.07 -2.59
N ASN A 100 55.32 -8.46 -2.99
CA ASN A 100 54.05 -8.03 -2.38
C ASN A 100 53.17 -9.24 -1.99
N PRO A 101 53.64 -10.11 -1.07
CA PRO A 101 52.90 -11.32 -0.68
C PRO A 101 51.57 -11.03 0.03
N ASP A 102 51.41 -9.85 0.64
CA ASP A 102 50.18 -9.48 1.37
C ASP A 102 48.99 -9.19 0.45
N ASN A 103 49.24 -8.81 -0.82
CA ASN A 103 48.19 -8.45 -1.78
C ASN A 103 48.55 -8.85 -3.23
N PRO A 104 48.73 -10.15 -3.53
CA PRO A 104 49.24 -10.61 -4.82
C PRO A 104 48.34 -10.22 -6.00
N GLU A 105 47.01 -10.28 -5.81
CA GLU A 105 46.04 -10.00 -6.87
C GLU A 105 46.07 -8.52 -7.33
N ARG A 106 46.32 -7.58 -6.40
CA ARG A 106 46.44 -6.15 -6.73
C ARG A 106 47.77 -5.87 -7.42
N ALA A 107 48.85 -6.49 -6.95
CA ALA A 107 50.18 -6.36 -7.53
C ALA A 107 50.21 -6.90 -8.98
N GLU A 108 49.65 -8.09 -9.22
CA GLU A 108 49.55 -8.68 -10.56
C GLU A 108 48.76 -7.79 -11.52
N ARG A 109 47.56 -7.33 -11.11
CA ARG A 109 46.73 -6.42 -11.93
C ARG A 109 47.46 -5.12 -12.29
N ARG A 110 48.20 -4.52 -11.35
CA ARG A 110 49.00 -3.32 -11.62
C ARG A 110 50.20 -3.63 -12.51
N PHE A 111 50.90 -4.73 -12.28
CA PHE A 111 52.05 -5.15 -13.08
C PHE A 111 51.67 -5.35 -14.56
N VAL A 112 50.57 -6.04 -14.83
CA VAL A 112 50.05 -6.23 -16.20
C VAL A 112 49.75 -4.88 -16.86
N ARG A 113 49.14 -3.93 -16.14
CA ARG A 113 48.85 -2.58 -16.65
C ARG A 113 50.10 -1.75 -16.90
N VAL A 114 51.10 -1.83 -16.02
CA VAL A 114 52.39 -1.15 -16.19
C VAL A 114 53.13 -1.70 -17.42
N ALA A 115 53.09 -3.02 -17.63
CA ALA A 115 53.62 -3.64 -18.84
C ALA A 115 52.88 -3.21 -20.11
N GLN A 116 51.55 -3.10 -20.05
CA GLN A 116 50.73 -2.60 -21.15
C GLN A 116 51.01 -1.12 -21.46
N ALA A 117 51.17 -0.28 -20.44
CA ALA A 117 51.54 1.13 -20.57
C ALA A 117 52.92 1.28 -21.26
N TYR A 118 53.92 0.51 -20.84
CA TYR A 118 55.23 0.50 -21.48
C TYR A 118 55.17 0.09 -22.96
N LYS A 119 54.41 -0.95 -23.30
CA LYS A 119 54.18 -1.36 -24.70
C LYS A 119 53.53 -0.24 -25.51
N THR A 120 52.50 0.41 -24.95
CA THR A 120 51.78 1.52 -25.59
C THR A 120 52.68 2.70 -25.93
N LEU A 121 53.58 3.06 -25.02
CA LEU A 121 54.50 4.20 -25.23
C LEU A 121 55.72 3.86 -26.09
N THR A 122 56.04 2.58 -26.26
CA THR A 122 57.22 2.14 -27.02
C THR A 122 56.90 1.83 -28.48
N ASP A 123 55.70 1.30 -28.76
CA ASP A 123 55.22 0.98 -30.11
C ASP A 123 54.51 2.18 -30.73
N GLU A 124 54.95 2.59 -31.91
CA GLU A 124 54.41 3.75 -32.63
C GLU A 124 52.95 3.54 -33.04
N THR A 125 52.58 2.30 -33.39
CA THR A 125 51.21 1.96 -33.80
C THR A 125 50.24 2.03 -32.62
N ALA A 126 50.65 1.51 -31.46
CA ALA A 126 49.86 1.56 -30.23
C ALA A 126 49.73 3.00 -29.68
N MET A 127 50.78 3.82 -29.83
CA MET A 127 50.76 5.23 -29.45
C MET A 127 49.81 6.06 -30.33
N GLU A 128 49.81 5.82 -31.64
CA GLU A 128 48.88 6.46 -32.56
C GLU A 128 47.42 6.08 -32.24
N ASN A 129 47.18 4.79 -31.98
CA ASN A 129 45.88 4.30 -31.54
C ASN A 129 45.43 4.94 -30.22
N TYR A 130 46.33 5.08 -29.24
CA TYR A 130 46.03 5.75 -27.98
C TYR A 130 45.68 7.22 -28.19
N ARG A 131 46.41 7.94 -29.05
CA ARG A 131 46.10 9.35 -29.36
C ARG A 131 44.74 9.51 -30.07
N LYS A 132 44.38 8.57 -30.94
CA LYS A 132 43.16 8.66 -31.75
C LYS A 132 41.91 8.14 -31.04
N TYR A 133 42.05 7.11 -30.21
CA TYR A 133 40.94 6.37 -29.60
C TYR A 133 40.98 6.31 -28.07
N GLY A 134 42.04 6.84 -27.43
CA GLY A 134 42.23 6.76 -25.99
C GLY A 134 42.58 5.36 -25.46
N ASN A 135 42.84 4.39 -26.35
CA ASN A 135 43.16 3.00 -26.01
C ASN A 135 44.28 2.46 -26.93
N PRO A 136 45.21 1.64 -26.41
CA PRO A 136 46.32 1.10 -27.20
C PRO A 136 45.87 0.10 -28.27
N ASP A 137 44.76 -0.60 -28.05
CA ASP A 137 44.22 -1.63 -28.94
C ASP A 137 43.38 -1.06 -30.10
N GLY A 138 43.28 0.28 -30.20
CA GLY A 138 42.52 0.96 -31.25
C GLY A 138 41.03 1.16 -30.95
N TYR A 139 40.22 1.34 -32.00
CA TYR A 139 38.78 1.58 -31.87
C TYR A 139 38.06 0.34 -31.32
N ARG A 140 37.54 0.46 -30.09
CA ARG A 140 36.55 -0.48 -29.55
C ARG A 140 35.17 0.13 -29.81
N GLY A 141 34.38 -0.52 -30.66
CA GLY A 141 33.00 -0.10 -30.91
C GLY A 141 32.22 0.03 -29.60
N THR A 142 31.33 1.02 -29.52
CA THR A 142 30.53 1.29 -28.32
C THR A 142 29.64 0.09 -28.01
N GLN A 143 29.99 -0.68 -26.98
CA GLN A 143 29.18 -1.81 -26.53
C GLN A 143 28.09 -1.32 -25.58
N TYR A 144 26.83 -1.36 -26.02
CA TYR A 144 25.69 -1.08 -25.15
C TYR A 144 25.41 -2.29 -24.26
N GLY A 145 25.78 -2.18 -22.98
CA GLY A 145 25.44 -3.18 -21.97
C GLY A 145 24.19 -2.77 -21.19
N VAL A 146 23.16 -3.62 -21.16
CA VAL A 146 22.05 -3.45 -20.21
C VAL A 146 22.54 -3.86 -18.82
N ALA A 147 22.45 -2.95 -17.85
CA ALA A 147 22.91 -3.10 -16.46
C ALA A 147 22.02 -4.04 -15.62
N LEU A 148 21.71 -5.23 -16.15
CA LEU A 148 20.96 -6.26 -15.44
C LEU A 148 21.91 -7.05 -14.52
N PRO A 149 21.52 -7.30 -13.25
CA PRO A 149 22.29 -8.15 -12.36
C PRO A 149 22.42 -9.57 -12.96
N LYS A 150 23.58 -10.20 -12.73
CA LYS A 150 23.93 -11.50 -13.32
C LYS A 150 22.88 -12.59 -13.06
N LEU A 151 22.16 -12.51 -11.94
CA LEU A 151 21.08 -13.43 -11.55
C LEU A 151 19.90 -13.41 -12.53
N VAL A 152 19.47 -12.23 -12.98
CA VAL A 152 18.37 -12.07 -13.94
C VAL A 152 18.80 -12.55 -15.33
N ARG A 153 20.06 -12.36 -15.69
CA ARG A 153 20.63 -12.86 -16.94
C ARG A 153 20.74 -14.39 -16.96
N SER A 154 21.11 -15.03 -15.85
CA SER A 154 21.23 -16.48 -15.78
C SER A 154 19.89 -17.22 -15.70
N HIS A 155 18.86 -16.61 -15.08
CA HIS A 155 17.54 -17.22 -14.89
C HIS A 155 16.44 -16.59 -15.76
N GLY A 156 16.80 -15.93 -16.86
CA GLY A 156 15.87 -15.14 -17.66
C GLY A 156 14.60 -15.90 -18.10
N ARG A 157 14.73 -17.19 -18.44
CA ARG A 157 13.58 -18.04 -18.82
C ARG A 157 12.61 -18.31 -17.67
N VAL A 158 13.13 -18.61 -16.48
CA VAL A 158 12.32 -18.88 -15.29
C VAL A 158 11.58 -17.61 -14.86
N LEU A 159 12.27 -16.47 -14.88
CA LEU A 159 11.68 -15.19 -14.54
C LEU A 159 10.57 -14.79 -15.53
N LEU A 160 10.79 -15.02 -16.83
CA LEU A 160 9.79 -14.78 -17.87
C LEU A 160 8.54 -15.63 -17.65
N LEU A 161 8.71 -16.94 -17.39
CA LEU A 161 7.59 -17.85 -17.13
C LEU A 161 6.82 -17.46 -15.86
N LEU A 162 7.53 -17.08 -14.79
CA LEU A 162 6.92 -16.57 -13.56
C LEU A 162 6.10 -15.30 -13.86
N TYR A 163 6.67 -14.35 -14.59
CA TYR A 163 6.00 -13.11 -14.97
C TYR A 163 4.73 -13.36 -15.78
N LEU A 164 4.80 -14.26 -16.78
CA LEU A 164 3.66 -14.70 -17.58
C LEU A 164 2.59 -15.40 -16.73
N ALA A 165 2.99 -16.22 -15.75
CA ALA A 165 2.05 -16.85 -14.82
C ALA A 165 1.35 -15.83 -13.89
N VAL A 166 2.08 -14.83 -13.40
CA VAL A 166 1.51 -13.76 -12.56
C VAL A 166 0.50 -12.94 -13.35
N ILE A 167 0.82 -12.54 -14.58
CA ILE A 167 -0.10 -11.75 -15.41
C ILE A 167 -1.24 -12.59 -15.98
N GLY A 168 -0.99 -13.84 -16.36
CA GLY A 168 -2.00 -14.70 -16.97
C GLY A 168 -2.98 -15.30 -15.96
N VAL A 169 -2.56 -15.51 -14.70
CA VAL A 169 -3.38 -16.17 -13.69
C VAL A 169 -3.66 -15.27 -12.50
N ALA A 170 -2.62 -14.80 -11.81
CA ALA A 170 -2.80 -14.08 -10.55
C ALA A 170 -3.55 -12.75 -10.75
N PHE A 171 -3.23 -12.01 -11.81
CA PHE A 171 -3.89 -10.74 -12.11
C PHE A 171 -5.38 -10.92 -12.48
N PRO A 172 -5.80 -11.78 -13.44
CA PRO A 172 -7.21 -12.03 -13.72
C PRO A 172 -8.00 -12.56 -12.54
N VAL A 173 -7.39 -13.41 -11.70
CA VAL A 173 -8.04 -13.93 -10.48
C VAL A 173 -8.27 -12.79 -9.48
N ALA A 174 -7.26 -11.96 -9.24
CA ALA A 174 -7.37 -10.81 -8.34
C ALA A 174 -8.41 -9.80 -8.83
N VAL A 175 -8.35 -9.42 -10.11
CA VAL A 175 -9.32 -8.51 -10.73
C VAL A 175 -10.72 -9.11 -10.72
N GLY A 176 -10.86 -10.40 -11.03
CA GLY A 176 -12.16 -11.09 -11.02
C GLY A 176 -12.75 -11.23 -9.62
N ALA A 177 -11.93 -11.45 -8.59
CA ALA A 177 -12.37 -11.45 -7.20
C ALA A 177 -12.79 -10.06 -6.74
N TRP A 178 -12.01 -9.04 -7.07
CA TRP A 178 -12.33 -7.64 -6.78
C TRP A 178 -13.62 -7.20 -7.49
N TRP A 179 -13.75 -7.48 -8.79
CA TRP A 179 -14.93 -7.15 -9.57
C TRP A 179 -16.18 -7.84 -9.02
N ARG A 180 -16.10 -9.13 -8.65
CA ARG A 180 -17.20 -9.84 -7.97
C ARG A 180 -17.59 -9.16 -6.66
N ALA A 181 -16.64 -8.75 -5.84
CA ALA A 181 -16.92 -8.04 -4.60
C ALA A 181 -17.54 -6.65 -4.83
N GLN A 182 -17.12 -5.95 -5.88
CA GLN A 182 -17.64 -4.61 -6.20
C GLN A 182 -18.98 -4.63 -6.93
N ARG A 183 -19.28 -5.64 -7.75
CA ARG A 183 -20.55 -5.75 -8.51
C ARG A 183 -21.82 -5.67 -7.66
N HIS A 184 -21.72 -5.97 -6.36
CA HIS A 184 -22.87 -5.92 -5.46
C HIS A 184 -23.15 -4.53 -4.88
N LYS A 185 -22.24 -3.56 -5.05
CA LYS A 185 -22.40 -2.17 -4.59
C LYS A 185 -22.74 -1.28 -5.79
N MET A 186 -23.76 -0.44 -5.67
CA MET A 186 -24.15 0.51 -6.72
C MET A 186 -23.40 1.86 -6.54
N SER A 187 -23.83 2.94 -7.22
CA SER A 187 -23.17 4.27 -7.20
C SER A 187 -22.99 4.84 -5.79
N SER A 188 -23.96 4.59 -4.93
CA SER A 188 -23.86 4.72 -3.48
C SER A 188 -23.36 3.38 -2.91
N SER A 189 -22.62 3.35 -1.79
CA SER A 189 -22.13 2.12 -1.12
C SER A 189 -23.25 1.17 -0.61
N VAL A 190 -24.43 1.26 -1.21
CA VAL A 190 -25.66 0.51 -1.00
C VAL A 190 -25.67 -0.73 -1.88
N LEU A 191 -26.24 -1.80 -1.36
CA LEU A 191 -26.36 -3.08 -2.04
C LEU A 191 -27.39 -2.98 -3.17
N ALA A 192 -27.11 -3.61 -4.31
CA ALA A 192 -28.06 -3.70 -5.43
C ALA A 192 -29.41 -4.36 -5.02
N ALA A 193 -29.40 -5.24 -4.02
CA ALA A 193 -30.60 -5.84 -3.46
C ALA A 193 -31.51 -4.82 -2.76
N THR A 194 -30.92 -3.82 -2.09
CA THR A 194 -31.65 -2.73 -1.43
C THR A 194 -32.32 -1.82 -2.44
N TYR A 195 -31.62 -1.45 -3.52
CA TYR A 195 -32.23 -0.69 -4.62
C TYR A 195 -33.43 -1.42 -5.24
N ARG A 196 -33.31 -2.74 -5.48
CA ARG A 196 -34.44 -3.55 -5.98
C ARG A 196 -35.62 -3.54 -5.01
N MET A 197 -35.35 -3.58 -3.71
CA MET A 197 -36.38 -3.50 -2.68
C MET A 197 -37.06 -2.12 -2.67
N TYR A 198 -36.29 -1.03 -2.78
CA TYR A 198 -36.83 0.33 -2.84
C TYR A 198 -37.74 0.52 -4.05
N ILE A 199 -37.28 0.16 -5.25
CA ILE A 199 -38.10 0.25 -6.47
C ILE A 199 -39.39 -0.56 -6.31
N PHE A 200 -39.30 -1.79 -5.79
CA PHE A 200 -40.47 -2.65 -5.59
C PHE A 200 -41.49 -2.06 -4.60
N THR A 201 -41.01 -1.51 -3.48
CA THR A 201 -41.88 -0.91 -2.44
C THR A 201 -42.48 0.42 -2.88
N LEU A 202 -41.70 1.27 -3.54
CA LEU A 202 -42.15 2.56 -4.08
C LEU A 202 -43.17 2.37 -5.21
N ALA A 203 -42.90 1.48 -6.16
CA ALA A 203 -43.81 1.20 -7.27
C ALA A 203 -45.20 0.68 -6.81
N ARG A 204 -45.24 -0.05 -5.69
CA ARG A 204 -46.50 -0.60 -5.16
C ARG A 204 -47.27 0.34 -4.25
N THR A 205 -46.60 1.23 -3.54
CA THR A 205 -47.23 1.95 -2.43
C THR A 205 -47.23 3.46 -2.54
N ALA A 206 -46.33 4.07 -3.35
CA ALA A 206 -46.21 5.50 -3.73
C ALA A 206 -46.57 6.58 -2.68
N LEU A 207 -46.64 6.23 -1.40
CA LEU A 207 -47.10 7.07 -0.30
C LEU A 207 -45.93 7.38 0.60
N VAL A 208 -45.76 8.66 0.94
CA VAL A 208 -44.71 9.15 1.86
C VAL A 208 -44.73 8.41 3.20
N ARG A 209 -45.91 8.00 3.67
CA ARG A 209 -46.06 7.21 4.91
C ARG A 209 -45.35 5.85 4.85
N ASN A 210 -45.13 5.29 3.66
CA ASN A 210 -44.47 4.01 3.45
C ASN A 210 -42.96 4.16 3.13
N LEU A 211 -42.44 5.38 3.10
CA LEU A 211 -41.01 5.63 2.91
C LEU A 211 -40.17 5.03 4.05
N MET A 212 -40.68 5.11 5.29
CA MET A 212 -40.05 4.49 6.46
C MET A 212 -40.00 2.96 6.36
N VAL A 213 -41.01 2.37 5.71
CA VAL A 213 -41.13 0.93 5.48
C VAL A 213 -40.12 0.49 4.42
N ALA A 214 -39.97 1.27 3.33
CA ALA A 214 -38.92 1.06 2.34
C ALA A 214 -37.52 1.15 2.98
N TYR A 215 -37.23 2.24 3.70
CA TYR A 215 -35.94 2.47 4.36
C TYR A 215 -35.54 1.31 5.30
N THR A 216 -36.47 0.84 6.13
CA THR A 216 -36.18 -0.24 7.09
C THR A 216 -36.08 -1.62 6.47
N ALA A 217 -36.49 -1.78 5.20
CA ALA A 217 -36.32 -3.00 4.42
C ALA A 217 -34.96 -3.12 3.70
N SER A 218 -34.03 -2.21 3.99
CA SER A 218 -32.67 -2.20 3.42
C SER A 218 -31.81 -3.37 3.89
N PHE A 219 -31.22 -4.14 2.97
CA PHE A 219 -30.43 -5.33 3.28
C PHE A 219 -29.14 -5.03 4.06
N GLU A 220 -28.71 -3.78 4.10
CA GLU A 220 -27.60 -3.28 4.94
C GLU A 220 -27.84 -3.51 6.43
N PHE A 221 -29.11 -3.67 6.82
CA PHE A 221 -29.53 -3.91 8.18
C PHE A 221 -29.59 -5.40 8.54
N ALA A 222 -29.58 -6.32 7.58
CA ALA A 222 -29.73 -7.75 7.85
C ALA A 222 -28.73 -8.29 8.89
N ASN A 223 -27.49 -7.78 8.92
CA ASN A 223 -26.47 -8.19 9.88
C ASN A 223 -26.45 -7.37 11.19
N SER A 224 -27.17 -6.24 11.24
CA SER A 224 -27.20 -5.34 12.40
C SER A 224 -28.30 -5.69 13.41
N PHE A 225 -29.24 -6.54 13.01
CA PHE A 225 -30.39 -6.93 13.80
C PHE A 225 -30.30 -8.43 14.07
N HIS A 226 -30.22 -8.81 15.34
CA HIS A 226 -30.24 -10.23 15.72
C HIS A 226 -31.68 -10.74 15.75
N PRO A 227 -31.98 -11.93 15.20
CA PRO A 227 -33.32 -12.55 15.21
C PRO A 227 -33.77 -13.03 16.61
N GLY A 228 -33.12 -12.58 17.68
CA GLY A 228 -33.55 -12.83 19.04
C GLY A 228 -34.84 -12.06 19.33
N ARG A 229 -35.86 -12.73 19.88
CA ARG A 229 -37.06 -12.06 20.40
C ARG A 229 -36.64 -11.14 21.56
N MET A 230 -36.48 -9.85 21.29
CA MET A 230 -36.30 -8.84 22.33
C MET A 230 -37.65 -8.53 22.97
N PRO A 231 -37.89 -8.84 24.26
CA PRO A 231 -39.13 -8.49 24.96
C PRO A 231 -39.38 -6.97 24.94
N ALA A 232 -38.31 -6.17 24.94
CA ALA A 232 -38.33 -4.73 24.79
C ALA A 232 -39.04 -4.23 23.52
N LEU A 233 -39.00 -5.02 22.43
CA LEU A 233 -39.69 -4.68 21.18
C LEU A 233 -41.21 -4.76 21.31
N ILE A 234 -41.70 -5.73 22.11
CA ILE A 234 -43.14 -5.92 22.32
C ILE A 234 -43.69 -4.73 23.11
N PHE A 235 -42.99 -4.30 24.16
CA PHE A 235 -43.37 -3.15 24.97
C PHE A 235 -43.44 -1.86 24.13
N THR A 236 -42.40 -1.60 23.34
CA THR A 236 -42.34 -0.43 22.45
C THR A 236 -43.41 -0.46 21.36
N ALA A 237 -43.68 -1.63 20.77
CA ALA A 237 -44.76 -1.80 19.80
C ALA A 237 -46.15 -1.56 20.43
N GLN A 238 -46.37 -1.99 21.67
CA GLN A 238 -47.61 -1.73 22.40
C GLN A 238 -47.78 -0.24 22.73
N ALA A 239 -46.71 0.44 23.16
CA ALA A 239 -46.72 1.89 23.39
C ALA A 239 -47.05 2.66 22.10
N LEU A 240 -46.49 2.25 20.97
CA LEU A 240 -46.77 2.81 19.65
C LEU A 240 -48.22 2.59 19.17
N LYS A 241 -48.84 1.47 19.54
CA LYS A 241 -50.24 1.22 19.20
C LYS A 241 -51.20 2.18 19.91
N ARG A 242 -50.85 2.64 21.12
CA ARG A 242 -51.67 3.57 21.91
C ARG A 242 -51.66 5.00 21.36
N THR A 243 -50.66 5.38 20.56
CA THR A 243 -50.51 6.74 20.02
C THR A 243 -51.18 6.95 18.66
N ASP A 244 -51.95 5.97 18.17
CA ASP A 244 -52.76 5.95 16.93
C ASP A 244 -52.03 6.32 15.61
N ARG A 245 -50.69 6.38 15.63
CA ARG A 245 -49.89 6.76 14.45
C ARG A 245 -49.36 5.57 13.64
N PHE A 246 -49.48 4.35 14.15
CA PHE A 246 -48.75 3.18 13.64
C PHE A 246 -49.66 1.98 13.32
N ASP A 247 -49.82 1.67 12.02
CA ASP A 247 -50.57 0.49 11.55
C ASP A 247 -49.60 -0.67 11.20
N ILE A 248 -49.20 -1.43 12.23
CA ILE A 248 -48.28 -2.57 12.12
C ILE A 248 -48.76 -3.62 11.12
N LYS A 249 -50.08 -3.76 10.97
CA LYS A 249 -50.67 -4.83 10.15
C LYS A 249 -50.37 -4.63 8.66
N LYS A 250 -50.34 -3.39 8.18
CA LYS A 250 -49.95 -3.06 6.79
C LYS A 250 -48.48 -3.38 6.52
N ALA A 251 -47.59 -3.08 7.47
CA ALA A 251 -46.17 -3.42 7.35
C ALA A 251 -45.92 -4.93 7.35
N ARG A 252 -46.65 -5.69 8.17
CA ARG A 252 -46.58 -7.16 8.21
C ARG A 252 -47.10 -7.82 6.92
N TYR A 253 -48.06 -7.20 6.23
CA TYR A 253 -48.52 -7.67 4.92
C TYR A 253 -47.47 -7.46 3.82
N LEU A 254 -46.71 -6.37 3.89
CA LEU A 254 -45.63 -6.08 2.95
C LEU A 254 -44.40 -6.99 3.17
N PHE A 255 -44.13 -7.40 4.41
CA PHE A 255 -42.96 -8.22 4.77
C PHE A 255 -43.34 -9.40 5.69
N PRO A 256 -43.74 -10.56 5.10
CA PRO A 256 -44.30 -11.66 5.86
C PRO A 256 -43.31 -12.53 6.66
N SER A 257 -41.98 -12.33 6.60
CA SER A 257 -41.05 -13.35 7.13
C SER A 257 -39.65 -12.92 7.62
N GLU A 258 -39.40 -11.66 8.00
CA GLU A 258 -38.05 -11.25 8.46
C GLU A 258 -38.12 -10.40 9.76
N ASP A 259 -37.44 -10.86 10.82
CA ASP A 259 -37.49 -10.25 12.15
C ASP A 259 -36.91 -8.83 12.18
N TRP A 260 -35.91 -8.53 11.37
CA TRP A 260 -35.16 -7.27 11.42
C TRP A 260 -35.88 -6.08 10.79
N MET A 261 -36.65 -6.29 9.71
CA MET A 261 -37.38 -5.20 9.03
C MET A 261 -38.46 -4.63 9.97
N THR A 262 -39.22 -5.52 10.61
CA THR A 262 -40.27 -5.14 11.57
C THR A 262 -39.67 -4.49 12.80
N GLN A 263 -38.54 -5.01 13.31
CA GLN A 263 -37.79 -4.40 14.40
C GLN A 263 -37.31 -2.99 14.06
N GLY A 264 -36.69 -2.81 12.89
CA GLY A 264 -36.21 -1.53 12.40
C GLY A 264 -37.33 -0.51 12.27
N LEU A 265 -38.48 -0.94 11.75
CA LEU A 265 -39.66 -0.09 11.61
C LEU A 265 -40.20 0.40 12.95
N ILE A 266 -40.32 -0.49 13.94
CA ILE A 266 -40.78 -0.14 15.30
C ILE A 266 -39.82 0.88 15.94
N VAL A 267 -38.51 0.62 15.88
CA VAL A 267 -37.48 1.49 16.49
C VAL A 267 -37.44 2.85 15.79
N LEU A 268 -37.48 2.87 14.46
CA LEU A 268 -37.47 4.12 13.70
C LEU A 268 -38.73 4.95 13.96
N HIS A 269 -39.90 4.30 14.00
CA HIS A 269 -41.16 5.00 14.28
C HIS A 269 -41.21 5.55 15.70
N ALA A 270 -40.74 4.78 16.70
CA ALA A 270 -40.60 5.25 18.07
C ALA A 270 -39.69 6.49 18.17
N TYR A 271 -38.58 6.49 17.42
CA TYR A 271 -37.67 7.63 17.35
C TYR A 271 -38.33 8.87 16.72
N THR A 272 -38.97 8.74 15.56
CA THR A 272 -39.63 9.87 14.87
C THR A 272 -40.80 10.45 15.67
N SER A 273 -41.50 9.61 16.42
CA SER A 273 -42.64 10.02 17.25
C SER A 273 -42.21 10.64 18.58
N ARG A 274 -40.89 10.74 18.85
CA ARG A 274 -40.31 11.33 20.07
C ARG A 274 -41.01 10.83 21.35
N ILE A 275 -41.27 9.52 21.42
CA ILE A 275 -41.89 8.92 22.61
C ILE A 275 -40.94 9.21 23.79
N PRO A 276 -41.41 9.90 24.85
CA PRO A 276 -40.55 10.40 25.93
C PRO A 276 -40.10 9.31 26.91
N GLU A 277 -40.60 8.08 26.76
CA GLU A 277 -40.14 6.93 27.53
C GLU A 277 -38.84 6.42 26.90
N GLU A 278 -37.75 6.47 27.65
CA GLU A 278 -36.42 6.11 27.18
C GLU A 278 -36.44 4.76 26.47
N LEU A 279 -36.16 4.78 25.16
CA LEU A 279 -36.04 3.54 24.38
C LEU A 279 -35.12 2.58 25.16
N PRO A 280 -35.59 1.35 25.47
CA PRO A 280 -34.85 0.41 26.30
C PRO A 280 -33.39 0.31 25.85
N LEU A 281 -32.47 0.15 26.80
CA LEU A 281 -31.03 0.14 26.55
C LEU A 281 -30.62 -0.86 25.44
N GLU A 282 -31.37 -1.96 25.33
CA GLU A 282 -31.23 -3.01 24.30
C GLU A 282 -31.48 -2.53 22.87
N LEU A 283 -32.37 -1.56 22.66
CA LEU A 283 -32.75 -1.03 21.35
C LEU A 283 -31.96 0.22 20.95
N GLN A 284 -31.18 0.79 21.86
CA GLN A 284 -30.26 1.90 21.57
C GLN A 284 -29.19 1.58 20.50
N PRO A 285 -28.51 0.41 20.50
CA PRO A 285 -27.56 0.06 19.44
C PRO A 285 -28.25 -0.06 18.08
N VAL A 286 -29.48 -0.60 18.05
CA VAL A 286 -30.30 -0.72 16.84
C VAL A 286 -30.64 0.66 16.27
N ARG A 287 -31.08 1.59 17.12
CA ARG A 287 -31.33 2.98 16.74
C ARG A 287 -30.06 3.63 16.19
N ALA A 288 -28.91 3.43 16.84
CA ALA A 288 -27.64 4.01 16.39
C ALA A 288 -27.25 3.49 15.00
N ALA A 289 -27.38 2.18 14.76
CA ALA A 289 -27.09 1.57 13.46
C ALA A 289 -28.03 2.08 12.33
N LEU A 290 -29.31 2.29 12.65
CA LEU A 290 -30.27 2.91 11.72
C LEU A 290 -29.88 4.35 11.37
N LEU A 291 -29.44 5.16 12.35
CA LEU A 291 -29.09 6.56 12.11
C LEU A 291 -27.73 6.73 11.42
N GLU A 292 -26.77 5.83 11.67
CA GLU A 292 -25.45 5.86 11.04
C GLU A 292 -25.54 5.71 9.51
N LYS A 293 -26.48 4.90 9.02
CA LYS A 293 -26.68 4.64 7.58
C LYS A 293 -27.75 5.52 6.93
N ALA A 294 -28.34 6.46 7.67
CA ALA A 294 -29.49 7.25 7.22
C ALA A 294 -29.19 8.14 6.02
N ASP A 295 -28.01 8.75 5.98
CA ASP A 295 -27.62 9.62 4.87
C ASP A 295 -27.40 8.82 3.57
N MET A 296 -26.64 7.72 3.67
CA MET A 296 -26.34 6.83 2.54
C MET A 296 -27.60 6.15 1.97
N LEU A 297 -28.49 5.67 2.84
CA LEU A 297 -29.71 4.97 2.42
C LEU A 297 -30.83 5.94 2.04
N GLY A 298 -30.85 7.15 2.61
CA GLY A 298 -31.78 8.20 2.25
C GLY A 298 -31.52 8.76 0.87
N THR A 299 -30.25 9.04 0.54
CA THR A 299 -29.85 9.42 -0.83
C THR A 299 -30.20 8.33 -1.84
N ALA A 300 -29.90 7.07 -1.52
CA ALA A 300 -30.26 5.95 -2.40
C ALA A 300 -31.78 5.78 -2.62
N LEU A 301 -32.59 6.14 -1.62
CA LEU A 301 -34.06 6.10 -1.72
C LEU A 301 -34.64 7.26 -2.52
N ILE A 302 -33.93 8.40 -2.59
CA ILE A 302 -34.29 9.53 -3.45
C ILE A 302 -33.89 9.23 -4.90
N ASP A 303 -32.77 8.54 -5.11
CA ASP A 303 -32.26 8.16 -6.42
C ASP A 303 -33.02 6.99 -7.08
N SER A 304 -33.80 6.21 -6.30
CA SER A 304 -34.53 5.00 -6.74
C SER A 304 -35.93 5.28 -7.25
#